data_AF-A0A8S3HP51-F1
#
_entry.id   AF-A0A8S3HP51-F1
#
_cell.length_a   1.000
_cell.length_b   1.000
_cell.length_c   1.000
_cell.angle_alpha   90.00
_cell.angle_beta   90.00
_cell.angle_gamma   90.00
#
_symmetry.space_group_name_H-M   'P 1'
#
loop_
_entity.id
_entity.type
_entity.pdbx_description
1 polymer ?
#
loop_
_entity_poly.entity_id
_entity_poly.type
_entity_poly.pdbx_seq_one_letter_code
_entity_poly.pdbx_strand_id
1 'polypeptide(L)'
;MQDTTLFKSFIIEVEYFRLQGLLEMLVNECFPDGTLLQSQHKKILNQFYHEISQRWKLIYKGSRDGFHADAFHSRCNNKRATVTIIQSDQNFIFRGYTSVSWISNDGCKTDPSAFLFTLRNPHNIPPTKYSIKSDKEDEAICHNSSYGPRFGKGADISVRNGGTSRHSQYTNFPTTNSDTGVVELKIQSHPHPHRQEDHSGVQYLE
;
A
#
# COMPACT_ATOMS: atom_id res chain seq x y z
N MET A 1 -26.66 -8.55 42.34
CA MET A 1 -27.25 -8.40 41.00
C MET A 1 -26.27 -7.57 40.17
N GLN A 2 -25.80 -8.08 39.04
CA GLN A 2 -24.96 -7.31 38.12
C GLN A 2 -25.82 -6.18 37.50
N ASP A 3 -25.31 -4.95 37.50
CA ASP A 3 -26.04 -3.79 37.00
C ASP A 3 -26.23 -3.88 35.48
N THR A 4 -27.39 -4.41 35.08
CA THR A 4 -27.77 -4.60 33.68
C THR A 4 -27.94 -3.29 32.92
N THR A 5 -28.10 -2.15 33.61
CA THR A 5 -28.25 -0.84 32.98
C THR A 5 -26.89 -0.36 32.47
N LEU A 6 -25.86 -0.47 33.31
CA LEU A 6 -24.50 -0.08 32.95
C LEU A 6 -23.95 -0.91 31.78
N PHE A 7 -24.21 -2.22 31.79
CA PHE A 7 -23.81 -3.11 30.69
C PHE A 7 -24.52 -2.78 29.37
N LYS A 8 -25.82 -2.47 29.41
CA LYS A 8 -26.57 -2.02 28.22
C LYS A 8 -26.03 -0.70 27.68
N SER A 9 -25.77 0.28 28.55
CA SER A 9 -25.18 1.57 28.14
C SER A 9 -23.80 1.39 27.51
N PHE A 10 -22.96 0.51 28.07
CA PHE A 10 -21.65 0.19 27.50
C PHE A 10 -21.76 -0.46 26.11
N ILE A 11 -22.68 -1.41 25.92
CA ILE A 11 -22.90 -2.04 24.61
C ILE A 11 -23.42 -1.01 23.58
N ILE A 12 -24.33 -0.12 23.98
CA ILE A 12 -24.83 0.95 23.11
C ILE A 12 -23.70 1.89 22.70
N GLU A 13 -22.81 2.26 23.62
CA GLU A 13 -21.67 3.14 23.35
C GLU A 13 -20.66 2.48 22.40
N VAL A 14 -20.35 1.20 22.61
CA VAL A 14 -19.51 0.41 21.69
C VAL A 14 -20.11 0.34 20.29
N GLU A 15 -21.42 0.08 20.17
CA GLU A 15 -22.11 0.05 18.88
C GLU A 15 -22.20 1.44 18.25
N TYR A 16 -22.40 2.50 19.04
CA TYR A 16 -22.37 3.88 18.55
C TYR A 16 -21.00 4.23 17.96
N PHE A 17 -19.90 3.94 18.65
CA PHE A 17 -18.55 4.17 18.12
C PHE A 17 -18.25 3.33 16.87
N ARG A 18 -18.72 2.07 16.84
CA ARG A 18 -18.64 1.23 15.64
C ARG A 18 -19.41 1.84 14.47
N LEU A 19 -20.64 2.27 14.70
CA LEU A 19 -21.50 2.88 13.68
C LEU A 19 -20.95 4.22 13.21
N GLN A 20 -20.39 5.04 14.10
CA GLN A 20 -19.75 6.30 13.75
C GLN A 20 -18.51 6.07 12.87
N GLY A 21 -17.65 5.09 13.21
CA GLY A 21 -16.53 4.71 12.36
C GLY A 21 -16.96 4.17 11.00
N LEU A 22 -18.07 3.41 10.95
CA LEU A 22 -18.67 2.96 9.69
C LEU A 22 -19.23 4.12 8.86
N LEU A 23 -19.86 5.10 9.51
CA LEU A 23 -20.43 6.28 8.87
C LEU A 23 -19.32 7.19 8.32
N GLU A 24 -18.29 7.46 9.08
CA GLU A 24 -17.14 8.27 8.63
C GLU A 24 -16.45 7.64 7.42
N MET A 25 -16.33 6.31 7.41
CA MET A 25 -15.79 5.56 6.28
C MET A 25 -16.75 5.51 5.07
N LEU A 26 -18.06 5.64 5.26
CA LEU A 26 -19.04 5.80 4.17
C LEU A 26 -19.05 7.22 3.60
N VAL A 27 -18.83 8.23 4.45
CA VAL A 27 -18.84 9.65 4.08
C VAL A 27 -17.51 10.07 3.45
N ASN A 28 -16.40 9.46 3.85
CA ASN A 28 -15.07 9.78 3.35
C ASN A 28 -14.51 8.67 2.47
N GLU A 29 -14.43 8.91 1.15
CA GLU A 29 -13.65 8.04 0.26
C GLU A 29 -12.18 8.02 0.70
N CYS A 30 -11.74 6.91 1.30
CA CYS A 30 -10.37 6.71 1.76
C CYS A 30 -9.40 6.45 0.58
N PHE A 31 -9.93 6.16 -0.61
CA PHE A 31 -9.16 5.89 -1.83
C PHE A 31 -9.84 6.58 -3.03
N PRO A 32 -9.89 7.92 -3.08
CA PRO A 32 -10.42 8.65 -4.22
C PRO A 32 -9.71 8.27 -5.53
N ASP A 33 -10.44 8.32 -6.63
CA ASP A 33 -9.95 8.20 -8.01
C ASP A 33 -9.34 6.83 -8.40
N GLY A 34 -9.41 5.82 -7.51
CA GLY A 34 -8.96 4.46 -7.80
C GLY A 34 -10.11 3.55 -8.21
N THR A 35 -9.94 2.78 -9.29
CA THR A 35 -11.00 1.91 -9.82
C THR A 35 -10.83 0.44 -9.44
N LEU A 36 -9.69 0.06 -8.85
CA LEU A 36 -9.37 -1.34 -8.56
C LEU A 36 -9.98 -1.85 -7.24
N LEU A 37 -10.28 -0.95 -6.30
CA LEU A 37 -10.67 -1.33 -4.95
C LEU A 37 -12.17 -1.18 -4.71
N GLN A 38 -12.81 -2.29 -4.33
CA GLN A 38 -14.15 -2.29 -3.73
C GLN A 38 -14.09 -1.78 -2.29
N SER A 39 -15.24 -1.36 -1.74
CA SER A 39 -15.32 -0.80 -0.38
C SER A 39 -14.67 -1.71 0.67
N GLN A 40 -14.88 -3.02 0.61
CA GLN A 40 -14.27 -3.95 1.57
C GLN A 40 -12.74 -3.99 1.46
N HIS A 41 -12.18 -3.93 0.25
CA HIS A 41 -10.73 -3.89 0.05
C HIS A 41 -10.12 -2.62 0.68
N LYS A 42 -10.79 -1.47 0.54
CA LYS A 42 -10.36 -0.19 1.13
C LYS A 42 -10.24 -0.31 2.66
N LYS A 43 -11.23 -0.92 3.32
CA LYS A 43 -11.22 -1.15 4.79
C LYS A 43 -10.05 -2.01 5.22
N ILE A 44 -9.86 -3.14 4.54
CA ILE A 44 -8.82 -4.11 4.88
C ILE A 44 -7.43 -3.49 4.72
N LEU A 45 -7.20 -2.71 3.66
CA LEU A 45 -5.92 -2.02 3.49
C LEU A 45 -5.64 -1.02 4.61
N ASN A 46 -6.64 -0.25 5.03
CA ASN A 46 -6.51 0.67 6.16
C ASN A 46 -6.25 -0.08 7.48
N GLN A 47 -6.89 -1.24 7.67
CA GLN A 47 -6.58 -2.14 8.80
C GLN A 47 -5.14 -2.67 8.74
N PHE A 48 -4.65 -3.08 7.58
CA PHE A 48 -3.25 -3.51 7.40
C PHE A 48 -2.24 -2.40 7.66
N TYR A 49 -2.62 -1.15 7.38
CA TYR A 49 -1.84 0.04 7.69
C TYR A 49 -1.97 0.50 9.15
N HIS A 50 -2.92 -0.06 9.92
CA HIS A 50 -3.23 0.29 11.30
C HIS A 50 -3.87 1.67 11.52
N GLU A 51 -4.51 2.24 10.50
CA GLU A 51 -5.28 3.48 10.61
C GLU A 51 -6.55 3.40 9.76
N ILE A 52 -7.71 3.24 10.42
CA ILE A 52 -9.00 2.98 9.78
C ILE A 52 -9.43 4.15 8.91
N SER A 53 -9.11 5.38 9.33
CA SER A 53 -9.47 6.63 8.65
C SER A 53 -8.45 7.07 7.61
N GLN A 54 -7.43 6.25 7.34
CA GLN A 54 -6.34 6.62 6.43
C GLN A 54 -6.86 6.96 5.04
N ARG A 55 -6.46 8.13 4.54
CA ARG A 55 -6.79 8.62 3.21
C ARG A 55 -5.59 8.51 2.27
N TRP A 56 -5.83 8.00 1.07
CA TRP A 56 -4.82 7.72 0.06
C TRP A 56 -5.09 8.53 -1.21
N LYS A 57 -4.12 9.33 -1.64
CA LYS A 57 -4.15 10.09 -2.89
C LYS A 57 -3.51 9.27 -4.02
N LEU A 58 -4.21 9.12 -5.14
CA LEU A 58 -3.64 8.52 -6.35
C LEU A 58 -2.55 9.42 -6.94
N ILE A 59 -1.32 8.90 -7.01
CA ILE A 59 -0.17 9.63 -7.58
C ILE A 59 0.28 9.06 -8.91
N TYR A 60 0.03 7.77 -9.16
CA TYR A 60 0.35 7.13 -10.43
C TYR A 60 -0.66 6.02 -10.75
N LYS A 61 -1.04 5.93 -12.03
CA LYS A 61 -1.89 4.86 -12.56
C LYS A 61 -1.36 4.47 -13.93
N GLY A 62 -0.92 3.22 -14.09
CA GLY A 62 -0.29 2.76 -15.34
C GLY A 62 -1.14 2.98 -16.59
N SER A 63 -2.47 2.78 -16.49
CA SER A 63 -3.37 3.04 -17.63
C SER A 63 -3.59 4.52 -17.96
N ARG A 64 -3.23 5.43 -17.05
CA ARG A 64 -3.29 6.90 -17.26
C ARG A 64 -1.93 7.48 -17.63
N ASP A 65 -0.88 7.02 -16.95
CA ASP A 65 0.45 7.62 -16.96
C ASP A 65 1.46 6.83 -17.81
N GLY A 66 1.09 5.62 -18.26
CA GLY A 66 1.97 4.68 -18.95
C GLY A 66 2.61 3.69 -17.98
N PHE A 67 2.95 2.48 -18.47
CA PHE A 67 3.53 1.38 -17.69
C PHE A 67 5.06 1.37 -17.66
N HIS A 68 5.70 2.48 -18.04
CA HIS A 68 7.14 2.61 -18.12
C HIS A 68 7.74 3.07 -16.78
N ALA A 69 8.98 2.71 -16.52
CA ALA A 69 9.68 3.04 -15.27
C ALA A 69 9.92 4.55 -15.13
N ASP A 70 10.17 5.26 -16.23
CA ASP A 70 10.27 6.72 -16.27
C ASP A 70 8.95 7.40 -15.87
N ALA A 71 7.81 6.87 -16.33
CA ALA A 71 6.49 7.33 -15.91
C ALA A 71 6.27 7.13 -14.41
N PHE A 72 6.66 5.97 -13.86
CA PHE A 72 6.64 5.75 -12.41
C PHE A 72 7.55 6.74 -11.67
N HIS A 73 8.82 6.83 -12.05
CA HIS A 73 9.80 7.63 -11.34
C HIS A 73 9.50 9.13 -11.41
N SER A 74 8.99 9.64 -12.53
CA SER A 74 8.57 11.04 -12.67
C SER A 74 7.45 11.42 -11.70
N ARG A 75 6.60 10.47 -11.30
CA ARG A 75 5.46 10.70 -10.40
C ARG A 75 5.71 10.30 -8.95
N CYS A 76 6.50 9.25 -8.74
CA CYS A 76 6.62 8.57 -7.45
C CYS A 76 7.95 8.81 -6.75
N ASN A 77 9.00 9.28 -7.42
CA ASN A 77 10.25 9.60 -6.72
C ASN A 77 10.01 10.64 -5.62
N ASN A 78 10.72 10.47 -4.50
CA ASN A 78 10.60 11.26 -3.28
C ASN A 78 9.24 11.15 -2.57
N LYS A 79 8.34 10.26 -3.03
CA LYS A 79 7.11 9.92 -2.33
C LYS A 79 7.38 8.75 -1.40
N ARG A 80 6.97 8.91 -0.14
CA ARG A 80 7.09 7.92 0.94
C ARG A 80 5.71 7.57 1.47
N ALA A 81 5.61 6.56 2.34
CA ALA A 81 4.32 6.09 2.86
C ALA A 81 3.32 5.84 1.71
N THR A 82 3.72 4.97 0.78
CA THR A 82 2.95 4.66 -0.42
C THR A 82 2.42 3.25 -0.35
N VAL A 83 1.15 3.09 -0.74
CA VAL A 83 0.55 1.80 -1.01
C VAL A 83 0.53 1.57 -2.51
N THR A 84 0.89 0.34 -2.84
CA THR A 84 1.01 -0.14 -4.19
C THR A 84 -0.20 -1.13 -4.28
N ILE A 85 -1.15 -0.99 -5.22
CA ILE A 85 -2.26 -1.95 -5.57
C ILE A 85 -2.28 -2.44 -7.05
N ILE A 86 -1.82 -3.67 -7.37
CA ILE A 86 -1.84 -4.27 -8.72
C ILE A 86 -3.13 -5.10 -8.83
N GLN A 87 -3.77 -5.05 -10.00
CA GLN A 87 -4.78 -6.02 -10.41
C GLN A 87 -4.31 -6.80 -11.62
N SER A 88 -4.21 -8.13 -11.54
CA SER A 88 -3.86 -8.99 -12.68
C SER A 88 -5.04 -9.18 -13.64
N ASP A 89 -4.76 -9.73 -14.83
CA ASP A 89 -5.79 -10.07 -15.83
C ASP A 89 -6.79 -11.12 -15.33
N GLN A 90 -6.39 -11.92 -14.35
CA GLN A 90 -7.25 -12.88 -13.65
C GLN A 90 -8.01 -12.24 -12.47
N ASN A 91 -8.03 -10.91 -12.39
CA ASN A 91 -8.67 -10.11 -11.34
C ASN A 91 -8.13 -10.31 -9.92
N PHE A 92 -6.92 -10.85 -9.76
CA PHE A 92 -6.24 -10.92 -8.46
C PHE A 92 -5.73 -9.54 -8.06
N ILE A 93 -5.85 -9.20 -6.79
CA ILE A 93 -5.50 -7.88 -6.26
C ILE A 93 -4.48 -8.06 -5.15
N PHE A 94 -3.31 -7.47 -5.31
CA PHE A 94 -2.17 -7.66 -4.41
C PHE A 94 -1.18 -6.49 -4.47
N ARG A 95 -0.11 -6.63 -3.66
CA ARG A 95 1.21 -5.95 -3.59
C ARG A 95 1.45 -5.17 -2.29
N GLY A 96 2.41 -4.24 -2.23
CA GLY A 96 3.01 -3.82 -0.98
C GLY A 96 2.79 -2.37 -0.54
N TYR A 97 3.13 -2.13 0.73
CA TYR A 97 3.30 -0.83 1.34
C TYR A 97 4.76 -0.59 1.68
N THR A 98 5.20 0.65 1.57
CA THR A 98 6.49 1.11 2.09
C THR A 98 6.38 2.47 2.75
N SER A 99 7.12 2.66 3.85
CA SER A 99 7.28 3.93 4.55
C SER A 99 8.42 4.80 4.00
N VAL A 100 9.31 4.23 3.18
CA VAL A 100 10.49 4.94 2.64
C VAL A 100 10.19 5.58 1.29
N SER A 101 10.99 6.60 0.94
CA SER A 101 10.85 7.29 -0.33
C SER A 101 11.35 6.45 -1.49
N TRP A 102 10.57 6.37 -2.56
CA TRP A 102 11.04 5.87 -3.86
C TRP A 102 12.13 6.76 -4.42
N ILE A 103 13.17 6.15 -4.97
CA ILE A 103 14.26 6.80 -5.69
C ILE A 103 14.63 5.95 -6.91
N SER A 104 15.38 6.53 -7.84
CA SER A 104 15.78 5.90 -9.11
C SER A 104 17.29 5.65 -9.17
N ASN A 105 17.97 5.49 -8.04
CA ASN A 105 19.33 4.99 -7.99
C ASN A 105 19.33 3.47 -7.76
N ASP A 106 20.45 2.81 -8.03
CA ASP A 106 20.57 1.38 -7.73
C ASP A 106 20.82 1.18 -6.23
N GLY A 107 20.12 0.22 -5.63
CA GLY A 107 20.32 -0.17 -4.23
C GLY A 107 19.04 -0.61 -3.55
N CYS A 108 19.14 -1.01 -2.28
CA CYS A 108 17.99 -1.30 -1.44
C CYS A 108 17.99 -0.42 -0.19
N LYS A 109 16.81 -0.23 0.39
CA LYS A 109 16.59 0.55 1.60
C LYS A 109 15.98 -0.30 2.69
N THR A 110 16.40 0.01 3.91
CA THR A 110 15.81 -0.53 5.13
C THR A 110 14.39 -0.02 5.33
N ASP A 111 13.42 -0.91 5.48
CA ASP A 111 12.05 -0.56 5.85
C ASP A 111 11.38 -1.67 6.69
N PRO A 112 11.50 -1.61 8.03
CA PRO A 112 10.90 -2.59 8.95
C PRO A 112 9.36 -2.58 8.91
N SER A 113 8.78 -1.50 8.40
CA SER A 113 7.33 -1.35 8.27
C SER A 113 6.80 -1.80 6.91
N ALA A 114 7.67 -2.19 5.99
CA ALA A 114 7.27 -2.71 4.69
C ALA A 114 6.48 -4.00 4.87
N PHE A 115 5.45 -4.16 4.04
CA PHE A 115 4.68 -5.38 3.98
C PHE A 115 4.13 -5.61 2.59
N LEU A 116 3.90 -6.87 2.24
CA LEU A 116 3.10 -7.28 1.09
C LEU A 116 1.69 -7.63 1.54
N PHE A 117 0.75 -7.62 0.61
CA PHE A 117 -0.59 -8.12 0.86
C PHE A 117 -1.19 -8.80 -0.38
N THR A 118 -2.19 -9.64 -0.14
CA THR A 118 -3.17 -10.07 -1.14
C THR A 118 -4.58 -9.72 -0.64
N LEU A 119 -5.44 -9.23 -1.54
CA LEU A 119 -6.86 -8.97 -1.29
C LEU A 119 -7.74 -9.93 -2.08
N ARG A 120 -7.26 -10.39 -3.24
CA ARG A 120 -7.86 -11.47 -4.02
C ARG A 120 -6.74 -12.29 -4.66
N ASN A 121 -6.80 -13.62 -4.53
CA ASN A 121 -5.74 -14.54 -4.97
C ASN A 121 -6.36 -15.84 -5.54
N PRO A 122 -5.60 -16.63 -6.33
CA PRO A 122 -6.11 -17.84 -7.01
C PRO A 122 -6.59 -18.94 -6.06
N HIS A 123 -6.20 -18.90 -4.80
CA HIS A 123 -6.48 -19.95 -3.81
C HIS A 123 -7.65 -19.60 -2.89
N ASN A 124 -8.35 -18.49 -3.14
CA ASN A 124 -9.43 -17.98 -2.29
C ASN A 124 -9.01 -17.81 -0.82
N ILE A 125 -7.72 -17.58 -0.57
CA ILE A 125 -7.22 -17.29 0.77
C ILE A 125 -7.81 -15.93 1.17
N PRO A 126 -8.30 -15.76 2.42
CA PRO A 126 -8.75 -14.46 2.90
C PRO A 126 -7.66 -13.38 2.70
N PRO A 127 -8.05 -12.10 2.60
CA PRO A 127 -7.07 -11.02 2.50
C PRO A 127 -6.00 -11.13 3.58
N THR A 128 -4.73 -11.16 3.16
CA THR A 128 -3.59 -11.51 4.03
C THR A 128 -2.50 -10.46 3.90
N LYS A 129 -1.92 -10.05 5.03
CA LYS A 129 -0.74 -9.20 5.15
C LYS A 129 0.49 -10.07 5.44
N TYR A 130 1.58 -9.81 4.75
CA TYR A 130 2.88 -10.46 4.92
C TYR A 130 3.89 -9.40 5.35
N SER A 131 4.20 -9.35 6.64
CA SER A 131 5.23 -8.47 7.16
C SER A 131 6.61 -8.88 6.66
N ILE A 132 7.51 -7.92 6.55
CA ILE A 132 8.92 -8.20 6.27
C ILE A 132 9.54 -9.07 7.38
N LYS A 133 10.50 -9.90 6.99
CA LYS A 133 11.30 -10.65 7.96
C LYS A 133 12.36 -9.74 8.56
N SER A 134 12.62 -9.88 9.86
CA SER A 134 13.58 -9.04 10.58
C SER A 134 15.00 -9.12 10.01
N ASP A 135 15.41 -10.27 9.46
CA ASP A 135 16.70 -10.48 8.81
C ASP A 135 16.76 -10.00 7.35
N LYS A 136 15.69 -9.33 6.87
CA LYS A 136 15.56 -8.84 5.50
C LYS A 136 15.14 -7.38 5.41
N GLU A 137 15.08 -6.67 6.55
CA GLU A 137 14.61 -5.29 6.60
C GLU A 137 15.44 -4.37 5.70
N ASP A 138 16.77 -4.55 5.62
CA ASP A 138 17.71 -3.79 4.78
C ASP A 138 17.55 -4.01 3.27
N GLU A 139 16.83 -5.06 2.90
CA GLU A 139 16.53 -5.46 1.54
C GLU A 139 15.04 -5.24 1.19
N ALA A 140 14.31 -4.49 2.04
CA ALA A 140 12.85 -4.32 1.95
C ALA A 140 12.38 -3.72 0.65
N ILE A 141 13.03 -2.63 0.22
CA ILE A 141 12.63 -1.83 -0.93
C ILE A 141 13.84 -1.60 -1.79
N CYS A 142 13.78 -2.08 -3.03
CA CYS A 142 14.89 -1.96 -3.94
C CYS A 142 14.56 -1.02 -5.09
N HIS A 143 15.58 -0.29 -5.51
CA HIS A 143 15.51 0.80 -6.47
C HIS A 143 16.41 0.46 -7.66
N ASN A 144 15.94 0.83 -8.84
CA ASN A 144 16.70 0.83 -10.08
C ASN A 144 15.92 1.68 -11.09
N SER A 145 16.61 2.56 -11.82
CA SER A 145 15.98 3.51 -12.75
C SER A 145 15.17 2.88 -13.89
N SER A 146 15.38 1.59 -14.16
CA SER A 146 14.71 0.83 -15.22
C SER A 146 13.49 0.04 -14.74
N TYR A 147 13.14 0.12 -13.45
CA TYR A 147 12.01 -0.58 -12.87
C TYR A 147 11.08 0.37 -12.11
N GLY A 148 9.80 0.02 -12.07
CA GLY A 148 8.81 0.62 -11.18
C GLY A 148 9.02 0.20 -9.71
N PRO A 149 7.95 0.12 -8.91
CA PRO A 149 8.08 -0.27 -7.51
C PRO A 149 8.58 -1.72 -7.38
N ARG A 150 9.58 -1.94 -6.53
CA ARG A 150 10.15 -3.26 -6.22
C ARG A 150 10.25 -3.44 -4.71
N PHE A 151 9.61 -4.50 -4.22
CA PHE A 151 9.64 -4.94 -2.84
C PHE A 151 10.53 -6.19 -2.76
N GLY A 152 11.52 -6.18 -1.87
CA GLY A 152 12.50 -7.25 -1.73
C GLY A 152 13.63 -7.19 -2.77
N LYS A 153 14.85 -7.53 -2.35
CA LYS A 153 16.03 -7.71 -3.24
C LYS A 153 15.97 -8.97 -4.09
N GLY A 154 15.27 -10.00 -3.62
CA GLY A 154 15.01 -11.25 -4.36
C GLY A 154 14.07 -11.09 -5.55
N ALA A 155 13.58 -9.87 -5.81
CA ALA A 155 12.54 -9.54 -6.79
C ALA A 155 11.27 -10.39 -6.59
N ASP A 156 10.49 -10.06 -5.55
CA ASP A 156 9.16 -10.67 -5.40
C ASP A 156 8.28 -10.23 -6.58
N ILE A 157 8.23 -8.92 -6.92
CA ILE A 157 7.54 -8.35 -8.10
C ILE A 157 8.22 -7.05 -8.57
N SER A 158 8.47 -6.88 -9.88
CA SER A 158 8.90 -5.59 -10.46
C SER A 158 8.29 -5.34 -11.85
N VAL A 159 7.88 -4.09 -12.12
CA VAL A 159 7.40 -3.65 -13.45
C VAL A 159 8.57 -3.05 -14.22
N ARG A 160 8.97 -3.62 -15.36
CA ARG A 160 10.12 -3.14 -16.17
C ARG A 160 9.64 -2.29 -17.36
N ASN A 161 10.49 -1.38 -17.84
CA ASN A 161 10.29 -0.65 -19.10
C ASN A 161 9.93 -1.57 -20.29
N GLY A 162 8.87 -1.22 -21.04
CA GLY A 162 8.51 -1.84 -22.33
C GLY A 162 7.35 -2.85 -22.31
N GLY A 163 6.38 -2.72 -21.39
CA GLY A 163 5.29 -3.67 -21.13
C GLY A 163 4.24 -3.90 -22.24
N THR A 164 4.66 -4.25 -23.46
CA THR A 164 3.79 -4.92 -24.45
C THR A 164 4.45 -6.11 -25.17
N SER A 165 5.76 -6.38 -24.99
CA SER A 165 6.40 -7.54 -25.62
C SER A 165 6.67 -8.67 -24.63
N ARG A 166 5.97 -9.78 -24.87
CA ARG A 166 6.06 -11.19 -24.43
C ARG A 166 7.32 -11.79 -23.74
N HIS A 167 8.33 -11.07 -23.25
CA HIS A 167 9.52 -11.72 -22.65
C HIS A 167 10.16 -10.98 -21.45
N SER A 168 10.59 -11.79 -20.47
CA SER A 168 11.24 -11.53 -19.16
C SER A 168 10.34 -10.94 -18.05
N GLN A 169 9.62 -11.71 -17.23
CA GLN A 169 9.99 -12.79 -16.29
C GLN A 169 11.01 -12.37 -15.22
N TYR A 170 10.55 -12.20 -13.97
CA TYR A 170 10.88 -13.01 -12.77
C TYR A 170 9.96 -12.57 -11.62
N THR A 171 9.11 -13.47 -11.12
CA THR A 171 8.43 -13.36 -9.81
C THR A 171 8.32 -14.76 -9.20
N ASN A 172 9.03 -15.02 -8.11
CA ASN A 172 9.05 -16.31 -7.40
C ASN A 172 8.27 -16.20 -6.08
N PHE A 173 6.93 -16.02 -6.12
CA PHE A 173 6.04 -16.58 -5.08
C PHE A 173 4.53 -16.52 -5.47
N PRO A 174 3.85 -17.68 -5.59
CA PRO A 174 4.36 -18.95 -6.06
C PRO A 174 3.94 -19.22 -7.51
N THR A 175 4.93 -19.56 -8.33
CA THR A 175 4.85 -20.31 -9.60
C THR A 175 4.02 -19.72 -10.74
N THR A 176 4.66 -18.87 -11.55
CA THR A 176 4.30 -18.64 -12.97
C THR A 176 2.97 -17.93 -13.24
N ASN A 177 2.95 -16.60 -13.24
CA ASN A 177 1.97 -15.84 -14.02
C ASN A 177 2.67 -14.65 -14.70
N SER A 178 2.38 -14.45 -15.99
CA SER A 178 2.76 -13.25 -16.71
C SER A 178 1.96 -12.06 -16.19
N ASP A 179 2.64 -11.04 -15.68
CA ASP A 179 2.02 -9.80 -15.22
C ASP A 179 1.78 -8.84 -16.40
N THR A 180 0.51 -8.65 -16.74
CA THR A 180 0.00 -7.64 -17.69
C THR A 180 -1.05 -6.71 -17.04
N GLY A 181 -1.14 -6.75 -15.71
CA GLY A 181 -2.19 -6.11 -14.92
C GLY A 181 -2.11 -4.59 -14.73
N VAL A 182 -3.23 -3.98 -14.34
CA VAL A 182 -3.36 -2.55 -14.02
C VAL A 182 -2.63 -2.22 -12.71
N VAL A 183 -1.81 -1.18 -12.72
CA VAL A 183 -0.98 -0.76 -11.58
C VAL A 183 -1.46 0.60 -11.04
N GLU A 184 -2.08 0.66 -9.85
CA GLU A 184 -2.41 1.93 -9.17
C GLU A 184 -1.54 2.19 -7.93
N LEU A 185 -0.76 3.26 -7.91
CA LEU A 185 0.08 3.70 -6.79
C LEU A 185 -0.52 4.90 -6.08
N LYS A 186 -0.68 4.80 -4.77
CA LYS A 186 -1.27 5.85 -3.95
C LYS A 186 -0.35 6.22 -2.79
N ILE A 187 -0.35 7.49 -2.39
CA ILE A 187 0.39 8.03 -1.25
C ILE A 187 -0.59 8.44 -0.14
N GLN A 188 -0.19 8.38 1.11
CA GLN A 188 -0.92 9.00 2.22
C GLN A 188 -1.18 10.49 1.95
N SER A 189 -2.41 10.95 2.17
CA SER A 189 -2.81 12.34 1.85
C SER A 189 -2.40 13.37 2.92
N HIS A 190 -2.11 12.94 4.16
CA HIS A 190 -1.64 13.79 5.26
C HIS A 190 -0.56 13.06 6.06
N PRO A 191 0.67 13.60 6.22
CA PRO A 191 1.67 13.03 7.12
C PRO A 191 1.11 12.97 8.55
N HIS A 192 1.32 11.86 9.25
CA HIS A 192 1.00 11.75 10.67
C HIS A 192 1.83 12.80 11.45
N PRO A 193 1.25 13.62 12.34
CA PRO A 193 2.04 14.49 13.21
C PRO A 193 2.89 13.63 14.14
N HIS A 194 4.20 13.78 14.01
CA HIS A 194 5.32 13.37 14.88
C HIS A 194 5.19 12.12 15.78
N ARG A 195 6.10 11.18 15.53
CA ARG A 195 6.93 10.59 16.60
C ARG A 195 8.20 11.46 16.69
N GLN A 196 8.49 11.97 17.88
CA GLN A 196 9.46 13.02 18.22
C GLN A 196 10.80 12.96 17.46
N GLU A 197 11.19 14.10 16.90
CA GLU A 197 12.60 14.45 16.68
C GLU A 197 13.16 15.07 17.97
N ASP A 198 14.34 14.60 18.36
CA ASP A 198 15.19 15.21 19.37
C ASP A 198 16.18 16.18 18.69
N HIS A 199 16.12 17.41 19.18
CA HIS A 199 17.00 18.59 19.05
C HIS A 199 17.98 18.73 17.86
N SER A 200 17.60 19.57 16.88
CA SER A 200 18.30 20.84 16.62
C SER A 200 17.41 21.75 15.77
N GLY A 201 17.06 22.91 16.32
CA GLY A 201 15.98 23.73 15.82
C GLY A 201 16.30 24.47 14.52
N VAL A 202 15.30 24.52 13.64
CA VAL A 202 14.97 25.67 12.78
C VAL A 202 13.46 25.61 12.51
N GLN A 203 12.73 26.68 12.85
CA GLN A 203 11.32 26.89 12.47
C GLN A 203 11.23 27.24 11.00
N TYR A 204 10.21 26.73 10.29
CA TYR A 204 9.47 27.53 9.31
C TYR A 204 7.99 27.17 9.35
N LEU A 205 7.16 28.22 9.43
CA LEU A 205 5.71 28.20 9.24
C LEU A 205 5.40 28.07 7.75
N GLU A 206 4.52 27.13 7.39
CA GLU A 206 3.23 27.33 6.70
C GLU A 206 2.48 26.00 6.61
#